data_AF-A0A2N6TZL0-F1
#
_entry.id   AF-A0A2N6TZL0-F1
#
_cell.length_a   1.000
_cell.length_b   1.000
_cell.length_c   1.000
_cell.angle_alpha   90.00
_cell.angle_beta   90.00
_cell.angle_gamma   90.00
#
_symmetry.space_group_name_H-M   'P 1'
#
loop_
_entity.id
_entity.type
_entity.pdbx_description
1 polymer ?
#
loop_
_entity_poly.entity_id
_entity_poly.type
_entity_poly.pdbx_seq_one_letter_code
_entity_poly.pdbx_strand_id
1 'polypeptide(L)'
;MAIGFGGLVAIYMLTGYKSYLLGAALVLVLALIFGRSREVRVWRVYLIFGGAISAAGVMDWVTGSNFFTSLGVRRAFSTAGINTGYFIDFFEKHPKYGLRHSVLSFMGEPPFSTSPAKLIGSVYYSQEGVAANANFLADGMANFGFGGMLGASAVVGIWLGFVDLVAAELPAGIVFAAIAVVLVAFSNTASLTVLATHGGAASLIALWIVGEDWRRRSVAMQSAEEVSGSSKLAQAGDAQTL
;
A
#
# COMPACT_ATOMS: atom_id res chain seq x y z
N MET A 1 -17.76 -5.49 7.14
CA MET A 1 -17.69 -4.46 6.06
C MET A 1 -18.33 -3.14 6.47
N ALA A 2 -19.56 -3.12 7.01
CA ALA A 2 -20.25 -1.88 7.40
C ALA A 2 -19.49 -1.01 8.43
N ILE A 3 -18.88 -1.62 9.45
CA ILE A 3 -18.12 -0.91 10.49
C ILE A 3 -16.85 -0.26 9.91
N GLY A 4 -16.12 -0.97 9.04
CA GLY A 4 -14.92 -0.44 8.38
C GLY A 4 -15.23 0.68 7.39
N PHE A 5 -16.34 0.57 6.65
CA PHE A 5 -16.80 1.62 5.77
C PHE A 5 -17.24 2.87 6.54
N GLY A 6 -17.97 2.69 7.66
CA GLY A 6 -18.36 3.78 8.55
C GLY A 6 -17.15 4.53 9.15
N GLY A 7 -16.12 3.80 9.59
CA GLY A 7 -14.87 4.40 10.07
C GLY A 7 -14.12 5.20 9.00
N LEU A 8 -14.08 4.71 7.76
CA LEU A 8 -13.48 5.42 6.62
C LEU A 8 -14.22 6.72 6.27
N VAL A 9 -15.56 6.69 6.27
CA VAL A 9 -16.37 7.89 6.05
C VAL A 9 -16.15 8.89 7.19
N ALA A 10 -16.06 8.45 8.44
CA ALA A 10 -15.78 9.33 9.58
C ALA A 10 -14.38 9.98 9.46
N ILE A 11 -13.34 9.23 9.09
CA ILE A 11 -11.99 9.77 8.87
C ILE A 11 -11.97 10.76 7.70
N TYR A 12 -12.69 10.47 6.61
CA TYR A 12 -12.84 11.41 5.50
C TYR A 12 -13.53 12.71 5.95
N MET A 13 -14.60 12.63 6.74
CA MET A 13 -15.31 13.81 7.23
C MET A 13 -14.45 14.65 8.19
N LEU A 14 -13.59 14.01 8.98
CA LEU A 14 -12.68 14.69 9.91
C LEU A 14 -11.47 15.34 9.22
N THR A 15 -10.93 14.69 8.18
CA THR A 15 -9.66 15.12 7.56
C THR A 15 -9.84 15.86 6.23
N GLY A 16 -10.99 15.71 5.57
CA GLY A 16 -11.28 16.29 4.25
C GLY A 16 -10.43 15.72 3.11
N TYR A 17 -9.57 14.73 3.35
CA TYR A 17 -8.66 14.20 2.34
C TYR A 17 -9.37 13.21 1.40
N LYS A 18 -9.56 13.62 0.14
CA LYS A 18 -10.16 12.80 -0.93
C LYS A 18 -9.45 11.46 -1.19
N SER A 19 -8.16 11.36 -0.81
CA SER A 19 -7.36 10.14 -0.96
C SER A 19 -7.91 8.96 -0.15
N TYR A 20 -8.57 9.18 1.00
CA TYR A 20 -9.14 8.08 1.78
C TYR A 20 -10.33 7.42 1.09
N LEU A 21 -11.19 8.21 0.44
CA LEU A 21 -12.32 7.67 -0.33
C LEU A 21 -11.83 6.89 -1.56
N LEU A 22 -10.83 7.42 -2.26
CA LEU A 22 -10.23 6.73 -3.41
C LEU A 22 -9.52 5.44 -2.98
N GLY A 23 -8.81 5.45 -1.84
CA GLY A 23 -8.20 4.26 -1.27
C GLY A 23 -9.23 3.20 -0.89
N ALA A 24 -10.33 3.60 -0.24
CA ALA A 24 -11.43 2.69 0.10
C ALA A 24 -12.08 2.07 -1.15
N ALA A 25 -12.34 2.90 -2.17
CA ALA A 25 -12.87 2.45 -3.45
C ALA A 25 -11.91 1.46 -4.13
N LEU A 26 -10.61 1.74 -4.11
CA LEU A 26 -9.58 0.86 -4.65
C LEU A 26 -9.60 -0.50 -3.94
N VAL A 27 -9.57 -0.53 -2.61
CA VAL A 27 -9.62 -1.78 -1.83
C VAL A 27 -10.89 -2.58 -2.16
N LEU A 28 -12.04 -1.92 -2.24
CA LEU A 28 -13.31 -2.58 -2.54
C LEU A 28 -13.33 -3.16 -3.95
N VAL A 29 -12.90 -2.39 -4.96
CA VAL A 29 -12.82 -2.87 -6.35
C VAL A 29 -11.86 -4.06 -6.44
N LEU A 30 -10.69 -3.98 -5.82
CA LEU A 30 -9.73 -5.08 -5.81
C LEU A 30 -10.26 -6.30 -5.06
N ALA A 31 -10.96 -6.13 -3.94
CA ALA A 31 -11.58 -7.22 -3.22
C ALA A 31 -12.72 -7.89 -4.02
N LEU A 32 -13.49 -7.13 -4.79
CA LEU A 32 -14.53 -7.68 -5.66
C LEU A 32 -13.94 -8.47 -6.85
N ILE A 33 -12.87 -7.96 -7.47
CA ILE A 33 -12.23 -8.59 -8.62
C ILE A 33 -11.38 -9.79 -8.20
N PHE A 34 -10.55 -9.62 -7.16
CA PHE A 34 -9.53 -10.59 -6.78
C PHE A 34 -9.83 -11.33 -5.48
N GLY A 35 -10.77 -10.90 -4.64
CA GLY A 35 -10.97 -11.49 -3.30
C GLY A 35 -11.34 -12.98 -3.28
N ARG A 36 -11.80 -13.52 -4.42
CA ARG A 36 -12.04 -14.97 -4.61
C ARG A 36 -10.91 -15.71 -5.35
N SER A 37 -9.91 -14.98 -5.83
CA SER A 37 -8.80 -15.55 -6.60
C SER A 37 -7.70 -16.02 -5.67
N ARG A 38 -7.30 -17.29 -5.81
CA ARG A 38 -6.11 -17.83 -5.15
C ARG A 38 -4.81 -17.21 -5.65
N GLU A 39 -4.79 -16.78 -6.92
CA GLU A 39 -3.64 -16.18 -7.58
C GLU A 39 -4.00 -14.81 -8.15
N VAL A 40 -3.11 -13.84 -7.98
CA VAL A 40 -3.17 -12.55 -8.67
C VAL A 40 -2.15 -12.60 -9.81
N ARG A 41 -2.63 -12.77 -11.04
CA ARG A 41 -1.75 -12.75 -12.22
C ARG A 41 -1.37 -11.31 -12.55
N VAL A 42 -0.07 -11.04 -12.61
CA VAL A 42 0.50 -9.70 -12.84
C VAL A 42 -0.09 -9.00 -14.09
N TRP A 43 -0.32 -9.72 -15.19
CA TRP A 43 -0.92 -9.13 -16.39
C TRP A 43 -2.33 -8.57 -16.16
N ARG A 44 -3.13 -9.15 -15.25
CA ARG A 44 -4.47 -8.61 -14.91
C ARG A 44 -4.34 -7.27 -14.19
N VAL A 45 -3.33 -7.14 -13.33
CA VAL A 45 -3.01 -5.88 -12.66
C VAL A 45 -2.62 -4.83 -13.69
N TYR A 46 -1.72 -5.17 -14.63
CA TYR A 46 -1.36 -4.26 -15.72
C TYR A 46 -2.55 -3.87 -16.61
N LEU A 47 -3.47 -4.79 -16.90
CA LEU A 47 -4.67 -4.45 -17.68
C LEU A 47 -5.61 -3.52 -16.92
N ILE A 48 -5.80 -3.70 -15.61
CA ILE A 48 -6.67 -2.83 -14.81
C ILE A 48 -6.06 -1.42 -14.73
N PHE A 49 -4.79 -1.31 -14.36
CA PHE A 49 -4.12 -0.02 -14.25
C PHE A 49 -3.94 0.65 -15.62
N GLY A 50 -3.49 -0.11 -16.63
CA GLY A 50 -3.35 0.38 -18.00
C GLY A 50 -4.69 0.82 -18.58
N GLY A 51 -5.74 0.02 -18.40
CA GLY A 51 -7.10 0.37 -18.81
C GLY A 51 -7.63 1.62 -18.09
N ALA A 52 -7.37 1.77 -16.79
CA ALA A 52 -7.76 2.97 -16.04
C ALA A 52 -7.02 4.23 -16.54
N ILE A 53 -5.73 4.12 -16.85
CA ILE A 53 -4.91 5.20 -17.42
C ILE A 53 -5.45 5.57 -18.82
N SER A 54 -5.68 4.59 -19.68
CA SER A 54 -6.23 4.80 -21.02
C SER A 54 -7.63 5.43 -20.96
N ALA A 55 -8.50 4.94 -20.08
CA ALA A 55 -9.84 5.51 -19.88
C ALA A 55 -9.77 6.96 -19.39
N ALA A 56 -8.88 7.28 -18.44
CA ALA A 56 -8.67 8.65 -18.00
C ALA A 56 -8.22 9.58 -19.15
N GLY A 57 -7.32 9.10 -20.02
CA GLY A 57 -6.87 9.82 -21.21
C GLY A 57 -8.00 10.06 -22.22
N VAL A 58 -8.85 9.05 -22.47
CA VAL A 58 -10.02 9.20 -23.34
C VAL A 58 -11.03 10.19 -22.76
N MET A 59 -11.29 10.13 -21.45
CA MET A 59 -12.20 11.06 -20.78
C MET A 59 -11.70 12.51 -20.86
N ASP A 60 -10.39 12.71 -20.69
CA ASP A 60 -9.76 14.02 -20.85
C ASP A 60 -9.87 14.53 -22.30
N TRP A 61 -9.68 13.64 -23.28
CA TRP A 61 -9.85 13.99 -24.69
C TRP A 61 -11.30 14.39 -25.03
N VAL A 62 -12.29 13.64 -24.54
CA VAL A 62 -13.72 13.93 -24.77
C VAL A 62 -14.15 15.22 -24.06
N THR A 63 -13.65 15.47 -22.86
CA THR A 63 -14.02 16.66 -22.07
C THR A 63 -13.21 17.90 -22.41
N GLY A 64 -12.13 17.78 -23.20
CA GLY A 64 -11.18 18.86 -23.47
C GLY A 64 -10.46 19.35 -22.21
N SER A 65 -10.44 18.56 -21.13
CA SER A 65 -9.84 18.90 -19.84
C SER A 65 -8.69 17.96 -19.52
N ASN A 66 -7.84 18.29 -18.53
CA ASN A 66 -6.79 17.40 -18.02
C ASN A 66 -7.12 16.83 -16.63
N PHE A 67 -8.40 16.90 -16.24
CA PHE A 67 -8.84 16.66 -14.89
C PHE A 67 -8.61 15.20 -14.46
N PHE A 68 -8.97 14.23 -15.30
CA PHE A 68 -8.90 12.81 -14.98
C PHE A 68 -7.46 12.29 -14.97
N THR A 69 -6.65 12.67 -15.96
CA THR A 69 -5.22 12.33 -16.01
C THR A 69 -4.46 13.03 -14.89
N SER A 70 -4.79 14.28 -14.56
CA SER A 70 -4.14 15.01 -13.46
C SER A 70 -4.45 14.39 -12.09
N LEU A 71 -5.68 13.91 -11.87
CA LEU A 71 -6.10 13.31 -10.61
C LEU A 71 -5.47 11.94 -10.38
N GLY A 72 -5.54 11.06 -11.39
CA GLY A 72 -5.12 9.66 -11.26
C GLY A 72 -3.67 9.43 -11.65
N VAL A 73 -3.26 9.88 -12.83
CA VAL A 73 -1.97 9.49 -13.44
C VAL A 73 -0.85 10.38 -12.96
N ARG A 74 -1.05 11.71 -13.06
CA ARG A 74 -0.01 12.68 -12.71
C ARG A 74 0.32 12.62 -11.22
N ARG A 75 -0.70 12.63 -10.35
CA ARG A 75 -0.49 12.64 -8.89
C ARG A 75 -0.04 11.30 -8.31
N ALA A 76 -0.55 10.17 -8.78
CA ALA A 76 -0.22 8.87 -8.17
C ALA A 76 1.13 8.30 -8.65
N PHE A 77 1.53 8.60 -9.90
CA PHE A 77 2.70 7.97 -10.52
C PHE A 77 3.76 8.98 -10.96
N SER A 78 3.40 10.02 -11.71
CA SER A 78 4.40 10.90 -12.33
C SER A 78 5.04 11.89 -11.34
N THR A 79 4.23 12.54 -10.50
CA THR A 79 4.71 13.60 -9.59
C THR A 79 5.67 13.05 -8.54
N ALA A 80 5.37 11.90 -7.94
CA ALA A 80 6.28 11.28 -6.97
C ALA A 80 7.62 10.89 -7.61
N GLY A 81 7.60 10.34 -8.83
CA GLY A 81 8.82 9.98 -9.57
C GLY A 81 9.68 11.21 -9.92
N ILE A 82 9.06 12.28 -10.41
CA ILE A 82 9.76 13.55 -10.69
C ILE A 82 10.36 14.12 -9.41
N ASN A 83 9.59 14.14 -8.32
CA ASN A 83 10.07 14.65 -7.04
C ASN A 83 11.23 13.79 -6.51
N THR A 84 11.21 12.47 -6.67
CA THR A 84 12.38 11.64 -6.33
C THR A 84 13.64 12.05 -7.09
N GLY A 85 13.51 12.43 -8.37
CA GLY A 85 14.61 13.00 -9.14
C GLY A 85 15.17 14.29 -8.52
N TYR A 86 14.29 15.21 -8.10
CA TYR A 86 14.70 16.44 -7.42
C TYR A 86 15.40 16.20 -6.08
N PHE A 87 14.96 15.19 -5.33
CA PHE A 87 15.63 14.78 -4.09
C PHE A 87 17.04 14.26 -4.36
N ILE A 88 17.24 13.48 -5.43
CA ILE A 88 18.58 13.01 -5.80
C ILE A 88 19.47 14.19 -6.18
N ASP A 89 19.04 15.05 -7.10
CA ASP A 89 19.85 16.18 -7.56
C ASP A 89 20.23 17.13 -6.42
N PHE A 90 19.31 17.39 -5.48
CA PHE A 90 19.58 18.25 -4.34
C PHE A 90 20.47 17.57 -3.29
N PHE A 91 20.06 16.41 -2.75
CA PHE A 91 20.73 15.80 -1.59
C PHE A 91 22.03 15.10 -1.94
N GLU A 92 22.35 14.90 -3.22
CA GLU A 92 23.68 14.45 -3.63
C GLU A 92 24.75 15.45 -3.14
N LYS A 93 24.52 16.74 -3.38
CA LYS A 93 25.48 17.83 -3.14
C LYS A 93 25.30 18.54 -1.80
N HIS A 94 24.15 18.37 -1.14
CA HIS A 94 23.81 19.08 0.09
C HIS A 94 23.88 18.21 1.35
N PRO A 95 23.93 18.82 2.56
CA PRO A 95 23.84 18.10 3.83
C PRO A 95 22.55 17.26 3.93
N LYS A 96 22.65 16.12 4.61
CA LYS A 96 21.56 15.16 4.76
C LYS A 96 20.95 15.29 6.15
N TYR A 97 19.66 14.99 6.29
CA TYR A 97 18.92 15.20 7.53
C TYR A 97 19.22 14.19 8.64
N GLY A 98 19.65 12.97 8.30
CA GLY A 98 19.90 11.90 9.27
C GLY A 98 18.73 11.62 10.21
N LEU A 99 17.49 11.71 9.71
CA LEU A 99 16.23 11.55 10.45
C LEU A 99 16.00 12.54 11.61
N ARG A 100 16.82 13.59 11.75
CA ARG A 100 16.69 14.63 12.80
C ARG A 100 15.46 15.52 12.63
N HIS A 101 14.84 15.51 11.46
CA HIS A 101 13.54 16.17 11.24
C HIS A 101 12.33 15.31 11.68
N SER A 102 12.58 14.09 12.17
CA SER A 102 11.56 13.09 12.47
C SER A 102 11.95 12.34 13.76
N VAL A 103 12.11 11.02 13.71
CA VAL A 103 12.32 10.15 14.87
C VAL A 103 13.60 10.48 15.66
N LEU A 104 14.63 11.01 15.01
CA LEU A 104 15.91 11.35 15.65
C LEU A 104 16.04 12.83 16.00
N SER A 105 14.92 13.55 16.17
CA SER A 105 14.95 14.99 16.53
C SER A 105 15.68 15.28 17.83
N PHE A 106 15.73 14.31 18.75
CA PHE A 106 16.45 14.43 20.03
C PHE A 106 17.98 14.40 19.88
N MET A 107 18.52 13.96 18.74
CA MET A 107 19.98 13.86 18.50
C MET A 107 20.61 15.17 18.02
N GLY A 108 19.84 16.25 17.94
CA GLY A 108 20.28 17.58 17.54
C GLY A 108 19.48 18.13 16.37
N GLU A 109 19.77 19.38 16.01
CA GLU A 109 19.02 20.08 14.98
C GLU A 109 19.30 19.52 13.57
N PRO A 110 18.27 19.46 12.69
CA PRO A 110 18.46 19.16 11.28
C PRO A 110 19.22 20.28 10.57
N PRO A 111 19.93 19.98 9.46
CA PRO A 111 20.69 20.98 8.71
C PRO A 111 19.84 22.08 8.07
N PHE A 112 18.52 21.87 7.98
CA PHE A 112 17.55 22.83 7.45
C PHE A 112 16.33 22.89 8.36
N SER A 113 15.73 24.08 8.49
CA SER A 113 14.59 24.35 9.38
C SER A 113 13.25 23.79 8.88
N THR A 114 13.17 23.39 7.61
CA THR A 114 11.95 22.84 6.99
C THR A 114 12.08 21.34 6.75
N SER A 115 10.95 20.65 6.54
CA SER A 115 10.99 19.23 6.18
C SER A 115 11.55 19.04 4.77
N PRO A 116 12.16 17.87 4.45
CA PRO A 116 12.74 17.62 3.13
C PRO A 116 11.77 17.90 1.97
N ALA A 117 10.50 17.48 2.09
CA ALA A 117 9.50 17.73 1.06
C ALA A 117 9.20 19.21 0.86
N LYS A 118 9.15 20.02 1.93
CA LYS A 118 8.93 21.48 1.82
C LYS A 118 10.15 22.20 1.26
N LEU A 119 11.35 21.74 1.62
CA LEU A 119 12.61 22.28 1.09
C LEU A 119 12.71 22.05 -0.43
N ILE A 120 12.43 20.83 -0.89
CA ILE A 120 12.44 20.54 -2.33
C ILE A 120 11.30 21.29 -3.05
N GLY A 121 10.15 21.43 -2.39
CA GLY A 121 9.05 22.25 -2.86
C GLY A 121 9.45 23.71 -3.11
N SER A 122 10.11 24.35 -2.15
CA SER A 122 10.54 25.73 -2.29
C SER A 122 11.63 25.89 -3.35
N VAL A 123 12.61 24.97 -3.41
CA VAL A 123 13.73 25.04 -4.35
C VAL A 123 13.30 24.83 -5.81
N TYR A 124 12.51 23.80 -6.10
CA TYR A 124 12.20 23.41 -7.48
C TYR A 124 10.89 23.97 -8.02
N TYR A 125 9.92 24.28 -7.14
CA TYR A 125 8.64 24.85 -7.55
C TYR A 125 8.52 26.35 -7.28
N SER A 126 9.54 26.98 -6.65
CA SER A 126 9.54 28.40 -6.28
C SER A 126 8.31 28.83 -5.48
N GLN A 127 7.72 27.88 -4.72
CA GLN A 127 6.52 28.11 -3.92
C GLN A 127 6.79 27.70 -2.48
N GLU A 128 6.92 28.68 -1.60
CA GLU A 128 7.02 28.43 -0.17
C GLU A 128 5.75 27.75 0.36
N GLY A 129 5.92 26.74 1.19
CA GLY A 129 4.82 26.00 1.80
C GLY A 129 4.27 24.82 0.97
N VAL A 130 4.67 24.66 -0.29
CA VAL A 130 4.34 23.47 -1.08
C VAL A 130 5.26 22.32 -0.69
N ALA A 131 4.68 21.17 -0.34
CA ALA A 131 5.44 19.95 -0.10
C ALA A 131 5.58 19.14 -1.38
N ALA A 132 6.81 18.99 -1.89
CA ALA A 132 7.15 18.06 -2.95
C ALA A 132 7.19 16.63 -2.38
N ASN A 133 6.01 16.04 -2.17
CA ASN A 133 5.90 14.67 -1.68
C ASN A 133 6.49 13.70 -2.70
N ALA A 134 7.36 12.82 -2.22
CA ALA A 134 8.09 11.85 -3.02
C ALA A 134 8.03 10.47 -2.36
N ASN A 135 8.53 9.45 -3.05
CA ASN A 135 8.48 8.06 -2.57
C ASN A 135 9.49 7.76 -1.43
N PHE A 136 9.40 6.55 -0.88
CA PHE A 136 10.30 6.08 0.18
C PHE A 136 11.80 6.17 -0.17
N LEU A 137 12.17 6.07 -1.45
CA LEU A 137 13.55 6.21 -1.90
C LEU A 137 14.04 7.65 -1.73
N ALA A 138 13.21 8.63 -2.10
CA ALA A 138 13.52 10.05 -1.92
C ALA A 138 13.75 10.40 -0.45
N ASP A 139 12.95 9.85 0.45
CA ASP A 139 13.15 10.01 1.90
C ASP A 139 14.47 9.39 2.36
N GLY A 140 14.80 8.18 1.88
CA GLY A 140 16.11 7.58 2.09
C GLY A 140 17.27 8.49 1.63
N MET A 141 17.14 9.07 0.44
CA MET A 141 18.10 10.00 -0.15
C MET A 141 18.29 11.26 0.72
N ALA A 142 17.20 11.86 1.21
CA ALA A 142 17.26 13.04 2.08
C ALA A 142 17.95 12.77 3.42
N ASN A 143 17.84 11.55 3.95
CA ASN A 143 18.36 11.21 5.26
C ASN A 143 19.80 10.72 5.25
N PHE A 144 20.16 9.83 4.31
CA PHE A 144 21.49 9.20 4.28
C PHE A 144 22.03 9.01 2.85
N GLY A 145 21.54 9.78 1.86
CA GLY A 145 21.96 9.66 0.47
C GLY A 145 21.62 8.30 -0.14
N PHE A 146 22.46 7.81 -1.05
CA PHE A 146 22.26 6.51 -1.69
C PHE A 146 22.20 5.33 -0.69
N GLY A 147 22.99 5.40 0.40
CA GLY A 147 22.90 4.40 1.48
C GLY A 147 21.53 4.40 2.15
N GLY A 148 20.91 5.57 2.30
CA GLY A 148 19.55 5.70 2.80
C GLY A 148 18.49 5.16 1.84
N MET A 149 18.67 5.30 0.52
CA MET A 149 17.78 4.67 -0.47
C MET A 149 17.79 3.14 -0.34
N LEU A 150 18.98 2.55 -0.16
CA LEU A 150 19.12 1.10 0.08
C LEU A 150 18.47 0.71 1.42
N GLY A 151 18.70 1.47 2.48
CA GLY A 151 18.07 1.25 3.79
C GLY A 151 16.55 1.33 3.73
N ALA A 152 16.00 2.34 3.05
CA ALA A 152 14.56 2.48 2.87
C ALA A 152 13.97 1.32 2.06
N SER A 153 14.68 0.84 1.03
CA SER A 153 14.31 -0.36 0.27
C SER A 153 14.32 -1.61 1.13
N ALA A 154 15.32 -1.76 2.00
CA ALA A 154 15.40 -2.87 2.95
C ALA A 154 14.22 -2.85 3.93
N VAL A 155 13.82 -1.67 4.44
CA VAL A 155 12.62 -1.53 5.30
C VAL A 155 11.36 -2.00 4.59
N VAL A 156 11.16 -1.59 3.33
CA VAL A 156 10.01 -2.03 2.52
C VAL A 156 10.07 -3.54 2.27
N GLY A 157 11.24 -4.08 1.95
CA GLY A 157 11.46 -5.51 1.75
C GLY A 157 11.20 -6.35 3.00
N ILE A 158 11.64 -5.89 4.17
CA ILE A 158 11.35 -6.53 5.46
C ILE A 158 9.84 -6.53 5.73
N TRP A 159 9.17 -5.41 5.48
CA TRP A 159 7.72 -5.33 5.65
C TRP A 159 6.99 -6.28 4.71
N LEU A 160 7.39 -6.39 3.44
CA LEU A 160 6.85 -7.38 2.49
C LEU A 160 7.11 -8.82 2.97
N GLY A 161 8.30 -9.11 3.49
CA GLY A 161 8.59 -10.41 4.09
C GLY A 161 7.67 -10.75 5.27
N PHE A 162 7.33 -9.75 6.11
CA PHE A 162 6.32 -9.95 7.15
C PHE A 162 4.92 -10.18 6.58
N VAL A 163 4.54 -9.48 5.50
CA VAL A 163 3.26 -9.74 4.81
C VAL A 163 3.21 -11.19 4.35
N ASP A 164 4.25 -11.69 3.70
CA ASP A 164 4.31 -13.07 3.21
C ASP A 164 4.17 -14.09 4.35
N LEU A 165 4.85 -13.82 5.49
CA LEU A 165 4.77 -14.65 6.68
C LEU A 165 3.37 -14.70 7.29
N VAL A 166 2.73 -13.55 7.53
CA VAL A 166 1.41 -13.50 8.20
C VAL A 166 0.26 -13.89 7.28
N ALA A 167 0.47 -13.82 5.96
CA ALA A 167 -0.56 -14.09 4.96
C ALA A 167 -0.38 -15.42 4.21
N ALA A 168 0.54 -16.29 4.65
CA ALA A 168 0.92 -17.52 3.95
C ALA A 168 -0.24 -18.45 3.57
N GLU A 169 -1.33 -18.45 4.34
CA GLU A 169 -2.50 -19.31 4.11
C GLU A 169 -3.69 -18.58 3.46
N LEU A 170 -3.55 -17.27 3.23
CA LEU A 170 -4.60 -16.43 2.67
C LEU A 170 -4.56 -16.46 1.13
N PRO A 171 -5.73 -16.42 0.46
CA PRO A 171 -5.78 -16.19 -0.98
C PRO A 171 -5.06 -14.89 -1.36
N ALA A 172 -4.18 -14.95 -2.36
CA ALA A 172 -3.35 -13.79 -2.77
C ALA A 172 -4.18 -12.55 -3.10
N GLY A 173 -5.41 -12.72 -3.60
CA GLY A 173 -6.30 -11.60 -3.89
C GLY A 173 -6.80 -10.85 -2.65
N ILE A 174 -6.99 -11.53 -1.51
CA ILE A 174 -7.33 -10.88 -0.24
C ILE A 174 -6.14 -10.08 0.26
N VAL A 175 -4.95 -10.68 0.21
CA VAL A 175 -3.69 -10.04 0.62
C VAL A 175 -3.45 -8.78 -0.21
N PHE A 176 -3.52 -8.91 -1.54
CA PHE A 176 -3.32 -7.81 -2.48
C PHE A 176 -4.31 -6.66 -2.23
N ALA A 177 -5.60 -6.95 -2.06
CA ALA A 177 -6.60 -5.93 -1.76
C ALA A 177 -6.33 -5.23 -0.42
N ALA A 178 -5.89 -5.98 0.61
CA ALA A 178 -5.60 -5.44 1.94
C ALA A 178 -4.38 -4.51 1.96
N ILE A 179 -3.35 -4.78 1.16
CA ILE A 179 -2.11 -4.01 1.18
C ILE A 179 -2.01 -2.94 0.07
N ALA A 180 -2.90 -2.93 -0.92
CA ALA A 180 -2.81 -2.06 -2.10
C ALA A 180 -2.64 -0.57 -1.74
N VAL A 181 -3.38 -0.07 -0.75
CA VAL A 181 -3.29 1.33 -0.31
C VAL A 181 -1.93 1.62 0.35
N VAL A 182 -1.38 0.65 1.09
CA VAL A 182 -0.06 0.78 1.71
C VAL A 182 1.04 0.82 0.64
N LEU A 183 0.92 0.01 -0.42
CA LEU A 183 1.86 0.02 -1.56
C LEU A 183 1.83 1.36 -2.32
N VAL A 184 0.63 1.92 -2.51
CA VAL A 184 0.48 3.27 -3.09
C VAL A 184 1.10 4.32 -2.16
N ALA A 185 0.95 4.18 -0.84
CA ALA A 185 1.55 5.09 0.12
C ALA A 185 3.08 5.05 0.10
N PHE A 186 3.72 3.87 0.04
CA PHE A 186 5.18 3.76 -0.16
C PHE A 186 5.64 4.49 -1.42
N SER A 187 4.84 4.41 -2.49
CA SER A 187 5.14 5.09 -3.76
C SER A 187 5.05 6.62 -3.69
N ASN A 188 4.55 7.19 -2.59
CA ASN A 188 4.27 8.62 -2.46
C ASN A 188 4.73 9.24 -1.13
N THR A 189 5.30 8.45 -0.21
CA THR A 189 5.62 8.91 1.16
C THR A 189 6.78 8.11 1.77
N ALA A 190 7.46 8.71 2.74
CA ALA A 190 8.53 8.13 3.54
C ALA A 190 8.14 6.79 4.19
N SER A 191 9.08 5.82 4.22
CA SER A 191 8.80 4.45 4.68
C SER A 191 8.30 4.37 6.13
N LEU A 192 8.97 5.06 7.06
CA LEU A 192 8.57 5.08 8.47
C LEU A 192 7.19 5.73 8.65
N THR A 193 6.90 6.78 7.87
CA THR A 193 5.58 7.42 7.90
C THR A 193 4.50 6.48 7.39
N VAL A 194 4.77 5.69 6.35
CA VAL A 194 3.82 4.70 5.82
C VAL A 194 3.51 3.63 6.87
N LEU A 195 4.53 3.10 7.53
CA LEU A 195 4.37 2.09 8.58
C LEU A 195 3.57 2.62 9.77
N ALA A 196 3.85 3.85 10.21
CA ALA A 196 3.24 4.44 11.39
C ALA A 196 1.82 4.99 11.15
N THR A 197 1.55 5.58 9.97
CA THR A 197 0.35 6.41 9.76
C THR A 197 -0.50 6.02 8.55
N HIS A 198 0.05 5.31 7.56
CA HIS A 198 -0.70 4.90 6.37
C HIS A 198 -1.13 3.42 6.42
N GLY A 199 -1.18 2.86 7.62
CA GLY A 199 -1.72 1.52 7.86
C GLY A 199 -0.76 0.38 7.55
N GLY A 200 0.55 0.63 7.34
CA GLY A 200 1.51 -0.45 7.09
C GLY A 200 1.66 -1.42 8.26
N ALA A 201 1.76 -0.93 9.50
CA ALA A 201 1.73 -1.81 10.67
C ALA A 201 0.34 -2.43 10.90
N ALA A 202 -0.72 -1.63 10.73
CA ALA A 202 -2.09 -2.09 10.93
C ALA A 202 -2.50 -3.19 9.94
N SER A 203 -2.01 -3.16 8.70
CA SER A 203 -2.28 -4.19 7.71
C SER A 203 -1.66 -5.53 8.09
N LEU A 204 -0.49 -5.54 8.73
CA LEU A 204 0.12 -6.78 9.24
C LEU A 204 -0.75 -7.40 10.34
N ILE A 205 -1.24 -6.58 11.28
CA ILE A 205 -2.13 -7.04 12.35
C ILE A 205 -3.43 -7.60 11.76
N ALA A 206 -4.03 -6.89 10.80
CA ALA A 206 -5.26 -7.32 10.15
C ALA A 206 -5.08 -8.65 9.40
N LEU A 207 -4.00 -8.78 8.63
CA LEU A 207 -3.68 -10.03 7.92
C LEU A 207 -3.42 -11.17 8.88
N TRP A 208 -2.73 -10.93 10.00
CA TRP A 208 -2.49 -11.95 11.02
C TRP A 208 -3.79 -12.47 11.65
N ILE A 209 -4.71 -11.58 12.04
CA ILE A 209 -6.02 -11.96 12.60
C ILE A 209 -6.83 -12.78 11.58
N VAL A 210 -6.91 -12.28 10.33
CA VAL A 210 -7.66 -12.96 9.27
C VAL A 210 -7.02 -14.29 8.91
N GLY A 211 -5.68 -14.39 8.92
CA GLY A 211 -4.93 -15.62 8.69
C GLY A 211 -5.22 -16.68 9.74
N GLU A 212 -5.24 -16.30 11.02
CA GLU A 212 -5.56 -17.21 12.12
C GLU A 212 -7.00 -17.74 12.06
N ASP A 213 -7.97 -16.86 11.78
CA ASP A 213 -9.36 -17.25 11.58
C ASP A 213 -9.53 -18.19 10.37
N TRP A 214 -8.80 -17.93 9.30
CA TRP A 214 -8.81 -18.75 8.09
C TRP A 214 -8.26 -20.15 8.36
N ARG A 215 -7.10 -20.24 9.04
CA ARG A 215 -6.46 -21.50 9.45
C ARG A 215 -7.40 -22.38 10.27
N ARG A 216 -8.09 -21.79 11.26
CA ARG A 216 -9.05 -22.52 12.10
C ARG A 216 -10.21 -23.10 11.30
N ARG A 217 -10.73 -22.34 10.33
CA ARG A 217 -11.82 -22.80 9.46
C ARG A 217 -11.38 -23.90 8.52
N SER A 218 -10.19 -23.82 7.93
CA SER A 218 -9.67 -24.87 7.05
C SER A 218 -9.46 -26.19 7.79
N VAL A 219 -8.95 -26.15 9.02
CA VAL A 219 -8.80 -27.37 9.84
C VAL A 219 -10.17 -27.97 10.20
N ALA A 220 -11.13 -27.14 10.62
CA ALA A 220 -12.48 -27.61 10.95
C ALA A 220 -13.19 -28.24 9.74
N MET A 221 -13.00 -27.68 8.53
CA MET A 221 -13.55 -28.25 7.30
C MET A 221 -12.93 -29.59 6.94
N GLN A 222 -11.60 -29.74 7.08
CA GLN A 222 -10.91 -31.01 6.81
C GLN A 222 -11.35 -32.11 7.77
N SER A 223 -11.45 -31.82 9.08
CA SER A 223 -11.93 -32.81 10.05
C SER A 223 -13.39 -33.22 9.80
N ALA A 224 -14.24 -32.30 9.35
CA ALA A 224 -15.63 -32.60 9.00
C ALA A 224 -15.75 -33.50 7.75
N GLU A 225 -14.91 -33.26 6.72
CA GLU A 225 -14.85 -34.12 5.53
C GLU A 225 -14.34 -35.52 5.86
N GLU A 226 -13.32 -35.64 6.72
CA GLU A 226 -12.77 -36.93 7.13
C GLU A 226 -13.80 -37.78 7.90
N VAL A 227 -14.51 -37.18 8.85
CA VAL A 227 -15.60 -37.83 9.59
C VAL A 227 -16.76 -38.23 8.66
N SER A 228 -17.15 -37.35 7.73
CA SER A 228 -18.19 -37.68 6.75
C SER A 228 -17.76 -38.79 5.78
N GLY A 229 -16.48 -38.85 5.42
CA GLY A 229 -15.91 -39.89 4.57
C GLY A 229 -15.90 -41.25 5.26
N SER A 230 -15.43 -41.30 6.51
CA SER A 230 -15.41 -42.53 7.31
C SER A 230 -16.82 -43.08 7.58
N SER A 231 -17.80 -42.22 7.83
CA SER A 231 -19.20 -42.64 8.02
C SER A 231 -19.80 -43.26 6.75
N LYS A 232 -19.52 -42.68 5.57
CA LYS A 232 -19.98 -43.24 4.28
C LYS A 232 -19.33 -44.58 3.96
N LEU A 233 -18.04 -44.76 4.30
CA LEU A 233 -17.33 -46.03 4.10
C LEU A 233 -17.85 -47.13 5.02
N ALA A 234 -18.16 -46.81 6.28
CA ALA A 234 -18.77 -47.76 7.23
C ALA A 234 -20.15 -48.24 6.74
N GLN A 235 -21.00 -47.32 6.27
CA GLN A 235 -22.32 -47.67 5.73
C GLN A 235 -22.25 -48.49 4.42
N ALA A 236 -21.22 -48.28 3.60
CA ALA A 236 -21.01 -49.05 2.37
C ALA A 236 -20.51 -50.48 2.66
N GLY A 237 -19.73 -50.69 3.73
CA GLY A 237 -19.24 -52.02 4.15
C GLY A 237 -20.35 -52.92 4.67
N ASP A 238 -21.28 -52.38 5.47
CA ASP A 238 -22.42 -53.14 6.02
C ASP A 238 -23.46 -53.53 4.94
N ALA A 239 -23.50 -52.81 3.81
CA ALA A 239 -24.39 -53.11 2.70
C ALA A 239 -23.88 -54.25 1.79
N GLN A 240 -22.62 -54.66 1.91
CA GLN A 240 -22.02 -55.74 1.11
C GLN A 240 -21.99 -57.11 1.83
N THR A 241 -22.37 -57.15 3.11
CA THR A 241 -22.39 -58.36 3.96
C THR A 241 -23.79 -58.98 4.13
N LEU A 242 -24.80 -58.47 3.43
CA LEU A 242 -26.17 -59.04 3.33
C LEU A 242 -26.42 -59.64 1.95
#